data_AF-A0A2E4FHQ2-F1
#
_entry.id   AF-A0A2E4FHQ2-F1
#
_cell.length_a   1.000
_cell.length_b   1.000
_cell.length_c   1.000
_cell.angle_alpha   90.00
_cell.angle_beta   90.00
_cell.angle_gamma   90.00
#
_symmetry.space_group_name_H-M   'P 1'
#
loop_
_entity.id
_entity.type
_entity.pdbx_description
1 polymer ?
#
loop_
_entity_poly.entity_id
_entity_poly.type
_entity_poly.pdbx_seq_one_letter_code
_entity_poly.pdbx_strand_id
1 'polypeptide(L)' 'MGLGGISIWQLLIILAIVVMLFGTSRLRNIGSDLGSAIKGFRNSMSKDEAEGESVGGNTASQDESDTNKPPT' A
#
# COMPACT_ATOMS: atom_id res chain seq x y z
N MET A 1 -22.54 -6.95 -25.82
CA MET A 1 -22.32 -7.38 -24.43
C MET A 1 -21.05 -6.70 -23.93
N GLY A 2 -21.17 -5.46 -23.49
CA GLY A 2 -20.00 -4.67 -23.07
C GLY A 2 -19.44 -5.15 -21.73
N LEU A 3 -18.24 -4.66 -21.39
CA LEU A 3 -17.53 -4.88 -20.13
C LEU A 3 -18.26 -4.29 -18.89
N GLY A 4 -19.56 -4.04 -18.97
CA GLY A 4 -20.42 -3.49 -17.90
C GLY A 4 -21.18 -4.55 -17.09
N GLY A 5 -20.95 -5.84 -17.35
CA GLY A 5 -21.57 -6.94 -16.59
C GLY A 5 -20.75 -7.44 -15.39
N ILE A 6 -19.51 -6.97 -15.25
CA ILE A 6 -18.66 -7.29 -14.09
C ILE A 6 -19.00 -6.29 -12.99
N SER A 7 -19.97 -6.65 -12.15
CA SER A 7 -20.30 -5.83 -11.00
C SER A 7 -19.24 -5.98 -9.91
N ILE A 8 -19.06 -4.92 -9.11
CA ILE A 8 -18.10 -4.85 -8.00
C ILE A 8 -18.26 -6.04 -7.05
N TRP A 9 -19.49 -6.54 -6.87
CA TRP A 9 -19.79 -7.68 -6.00
C TRP A 9 -19.14 -8.98 -6.47
N GLN A 10 -19.08 -9.21 -7.78
CA GLN A 10 -18.44 -10.39 -8.36
C GLN A 10 -16.92 -10.31 -8.19
N LEU A 11 -16.32 -9.12 -8.34
CA LEU A 11 -14.89 -8.91 -8.12
C LEU A 11 -14.49 -9.20 -6.66
N LEU A 12 -15.31 -8.78 -5.68
CA LEU A 12 -15.06 -9.10 -4.26
C LEU A 12 -15.10 -10.59 -3.97
N ILE A 13 -16.05 -11.32 -4.56
CA ILE A 13 -16.16 -12.78 -4.42
C ILE A 13 -14.93 -13.47 -5.03
N ILE A 14 -14.52 -13.07 -6.23
CA ILE A 14 -13.32 -13.60 -6.89
C ILE A 14 -12.07 -13.30 -6.05
N LEU A 15 -11.94 -12.06 -5.55
CA LEU A 15 -10.83 -11.66 -4.69
C LEU A 15 -10.76 -12.51 -3.42
N ALA A 16 -11.90 -12.77 -2.78
CA ALA A 16 -11.96 -13.62 -1.59
C ALA A 16 -11.45 -15.04 -1.88
N ILE A 17 -11.86 -15.63 -3.02
CA ILE A 17 -11.38 -16.96 -3.43
C ILE A 17 -9.87 -16.94 -3.68
N VAL A 18 -9.36 -15.94 -4.40
CA VAL A 18 -7.91 -15.79 -4.66
C VAL A 18 -7.13 -15.67 -3.35
N VAL A 19 -7.60 -14.83 -2.42
CA VAL A 19 -6.98 -14.69 -1.09
C VAL A 19 -6.99 -16.01 -0.32
N MET A 20 -8.06 -16.81 -0.42
CA MET A 20 -8.18 -18.09 0.28
C MET A 20 -7.29 -19.18 -0.33
N LEU A 21 -7.08 -19.17 -1.66
CA LEU A 21 -6.20 -20.11 -2.36
C LEU A 21 -4.71 -19.79 -2.15
N PHE A 22 -4.33 -18.52 -2.30
CA PHE A 22 -2.94 -18.09 -2.20
C PHE A 22 -2.51 -17.78 -0.75
N GLY A 23 -3.48 -17.56 0.14
CA GLY A 23 -3.26 -17.06 1.50
C GLY A 23 -2.92 -15.57 1.53
N THR A 24 -3.28 -14.89 2.62
CA THR A 24 -3.00 -13.46 2.82
C THR A 24 -1.50 -13.15 2.93
N SER A 25 -0.69 -14.11 3.36
CA SER A 25 0.75 -13.94 3.53
C SER A 25 1.49 -13.73 2.20
N ARG A 26 1.19 -14.56 1.18
CA ARG A 26 1.80 -14.41 -0.16
C ARG A 26 1.31 -13.14 -0.85
N LEU A 27 0.02 -12.84 -0.75
CA LEU A 27 -0.56 -11.61 -1.28
C LEU A 27 0.02 -10.36 -0.63
N ARG A 28 0.31 -10.40 0.68
CA ARG A 28 0.91 -9.26 1.40
C ARG A 28 2.36 -9.02 1.00
N ASN A 29 3.18 -10.07 0.92
CA ASN A 29 4.59 -9.93 0.53
C ASN A 29 4.70 -9.37 -0.90
N ILE A 30 4.02 -10.00 -1.87
CA ILE A 30 4.02 -9.54 -3.26
C ILE A 30 3.30 -8.19 -3.41
N GLY A 31 2.21 -7.99 -2.68
CA GLY A 31 1.44 -6.74 -2.72
C GLY A 31 2.18 -5.55 -2.10
N SER A 32 3.06 -5.77 -1.11
CA SER A 32 3.90 -4.72 -0.54
C SER A 32 4.94 -4.21 -1.55
N ASP A 33 5.58 -5.14 -2.27
CA ASP A 33 6.60 -4.82 -3.26
C ASP A 33 5.99 -4.13 -4.48
N LEU A 34 4.92 -4.71 -5.03
CA LEU A 34 4.17 -4.12 -6.14
C LEU A 34 3.49 -2.81 -5.73
N GLY A 35 2.93 -2.74 -4.52
CA GLY A 35 2.29 -1.55 -3.99
C GLY A 35 3.28 -0.39 -3.81
N SER A 36 4.50 -0.68 -3.39
CA SER A 36 5.56 0.33 -3.28
C SER A 36 5.98 0.88 -4.64
N ALA A 37 6.10 0.02 -5.66
CA ALA A 37 6.38 0.43 -7.04
C ALA A 37 5.24 1.29 -7.63
N ILE A 38 3.99 0.86 -7.44
CA ILE A 38 2.80 1.59 -7.91
C ILE A 38 2.64 2.92 -7.15
N LYS A 39 2.97 2.97 -5.86
CA LYS A 39 2.95 4.22 -5.06
C LYS A 39 3.94 5.24 -5.61
N GLY A 40 5.16 4.82 -5.96
CA GLY A 40 6.15 5.66 -6.62
C GLY A 40 5.66 6.21 -7.96
N PHE A 41 5.08 5.34 -8.79
CA PHE A 41 4.50 5.71 -10.08
C PHE A 41 3.33 6.69 -9.95
N ARG A 42 2.38 6.44 -9.04
CA ARG A 42 1.29 7.38 -8.78
C ARG A 42 1.82 8.73 -8.27
N ASN A 43 2.83 8.72 -7.40
CA ASN A 43 3.39 9.93 -6.83
C ASN A 43 4.15 10.77 -7.87
N SER A 44 4.84 10.15 -8.83
CA SER A 44 5.45 10.88 -9.95
C SER A 44 4.39 11.42 -10.91
N MET A 45 3.40 10.61 -11.27
CA MET A 45 2.30 11.05 -12.15
C MET A 45 1.49 12.20 -11.51
N SER A 46 1.28 12.16 -10.19
CA SER A 46 0.60 13.22 -9.45
C SER A 46 1.49 14.44 -9.20
N LYS A 47 2.82 14.30 -9.15
CA LYS A 47 3.76 15.44 -9.05
C LYS A 47 3.83 16.25 -10.35
N ASP A 48 3.71 15.59 -11.49
CA ASP A 48 3.65 16.28 -12.79
C ASP A 48 2.34 17.07 -12.96
N GLU A 49 1.29 16.72 -12.20
CA GLU A 49 0.01 17.46 -12.20
C GLU A 49 -0.17 18.43 -11.01
N ALA A 50 0.59 18.29 -9.92
CA ALA A 50 0.47 19.11 -8.72
C ALA A 50 1.84 19.46 -8.12
N GLU A 51 2.34 20.63 -8.50
CA GLU A 51 3.29 21.38 -7.69
C GLU A 51 2.55 21.84 -6.40
N GLY A 52 2.48 20.97 -5.39
CA GLY A 52 1.78 21.28 -4.14
C GLY A 52 1.65 20.10 -3.17
N GLU A 53 2.43 20.17 -2.08
CA GLU A 53 2.18 19.55 -0.77
C GLU A 53 2.52 18.06 -0.52
N SER A 54 3.75 17.91 -0.03
CA SER A 54 4.18 17.09 1.12
C SER A 54 4.09 15.55 1.09
N VAL A 55 5.27 14.99 1.35
CA VAL A 55 5.67 13.58 1.37
C VAL A 55 5.12 12.86 2.62
N GLY A 56 4.25 11.88 2.41
CA GLY A 56 3.82 10.92 3.43
C GLY A 56 4.70 9.67 3.46
N GLY A 57 5.83 9.76 4.17
CA GLY A 57 6.73 8.64 4.49
C GLY A 57 6.64 8.29 5.98
N ASN A 58 5.73 7.39 6.35
CA ASN A 58 5.74 6.79 7.69
C ASN A 58 6.48 5.45 7.62
N THR A 59 7.79 5.51 7.86
CA THR A 59 8.63 4.35 8.16
C THR A 59 8.34 3.94 9.60
N ALA A 60 7.65 2.81 9.77
CA ALA A 60 7.51 2.16 11.06
C ALA A 60 8.43 0.92 11.09
N SER A 61 9.49 1.00 11.89
CA SER A 61 10.24 -0.08 12.55
C SER A 61 11.16 0.62 13.57
N GLN A 62 10.69 0.85 14.80
CA GLN A 62 11.02 0.05 16.00
C GLN A 62 12.53 -0.19 16.20
N ASP A 63 13.12 0.49 17.18
CA ASP A 63 13.84 -0.16 18.29
C ASP A 63 13.79 0.71 19.54
N GLU A 64 13.68 0.06 20.69
CA GLU A 64 13.26 0.55 22.01
C GLU A 64 14.36 1.20 22.85
N SER A 65 13.92 2.03 23.80
CA SER A 65 14.46 2.26 25.17
C SER A 65 15.97 2.50 25.37
N ASP A 66 16.37 3.70 25.81
CA ASP A 66 16.50 4.00 27.24
C ASP A 66 16.88 5.48 27.50
N THR A 67 16.80 5.89 28.75
CA THR A 67 16.12 7.11 29.18
C THR A 67 17.08 8.14 29.80
N ASN A 68 16.76 9.44 29.62
CA ASN A 68 17.08 10.61 30.48
C ASN A 68 18.47 11.31 30.49
N LYS A 69 18.50 12.48 29.82
CA LYS A 69 19.02 13.85 30.16
C LYS A 69 19.36 14.15 31.66
N PRO A 70 20.01 15.29 32.04
CA PRO A 70 20.91 16.27 31.37
C PRO A 70 22.24 16.58 32.16
N PRO A 71 23.17 17.40 31.61
CA PRO A 71 24.18 18.10 32.41
C PRO A 71 23.62 19.42 33.00
N THR A 72 23.87 19.66 34.29
CA THR A 72 23.85 20.99 34.93
C THR A 72 25.23 21.59 34.94
#